data_AF-A0A691ZVK6-F1
#
_entry.id   AF-A0A691ZVK6-F1
#
_cell.length_a   1.000
_cell.length_b   1.000
_cell.length_c   1.000
_cell.angle_alpha   90.00
_cell.angle_beta   90.00
_cell.angle_gamma   90.00
#
_symmetry.space_group_name_H-M   'P 1'
#
loop_
_entity.id
_entity.type
_entity.pdbx_description
1 polymer ?
#
loop_
_entity_poly.entity_id
_entity_poly.type
_entity_poly.pdbx_seq_one_letter_code
_entity_poly.pdbx_strand_id
1 'polypeptide(L)' 'MTKEKFNQLLKQANLNKKQLADISGIPYPTINAWGSTTSYPPYIAFLLENYIKAQKYDKIKDLIKDDL' A
#
# COMPACT_ATOMS: atom_id res chain seq x y z
N MET A 1 -9.20 10.85 0.37
CA MET A 1 -8.01 10.54 1.21
C MET A 1 -7.14 11.78 1.32
N THR A 2 -6.50 12.01 2.47
CA THR A 2 -5.50 13.08 2.66
C THR A 2 -4.08 12.60 2.37
N LYS A 3 -3.14 13.53 2.19
CA LYS A 3 -1.71 13.22 1.98
C LYS A 3 -1.12 12.49 3.18
N GLU A 4 -1.50 12.89 4.37
CA GLU A 4 -1.07 12.32 5.65
C GLU A 4 -1.51 10.86 5.74
N LYS A 5 -2.79 10.59 5.43
CA LYS A 5 -3.34 9.23 5.45
C LYS A 5 -2.68 8.34 4.39
N PHE A 6 -2.41 8.86 3.19
CA PHE A 6 -1.70 8.11 2.15
C PHE A 6 -0.28 7.72 2.58
N ASN A 7 0.48 8.68 3.11
CA ASN A 7 1.84 8.44 3.59
C ASN A 7 1.86 7.46 4.78
N GLN A 8 0.88 7.54 5.67
CA GLN A 8 0.73 6.60 6.78
C GLN A 8 0.50 5.17 6.27
N LEU A 9 -0.40 4.98 5.29
CA LEU A 9 -0.67 3.67 4.71
C LEU A 9 0.55 3.09 3.98
N LEU A 10 1.28 3.92 3.22
CA LEU A 10 2.54 3.51 2.59
C LEU A 10 3.57 3.05 3.63
N LYS A 11 3.74 3.81 4.72
CA LYS A 11 4.65 3.43 5.81
C LYS A 11 4.23 2.10 6.47
N GLN A 12 2.94 1.90 6.72
CA GLN A 12 2.42 0.66 7.30
C GLN A 12 2.59 -0.55 6.37
N ALA A 13 2.49 -0.33 5.06
CA ALA A 13 2.74 -1.35 4.04
C ALA A 13 4.23 -1.62 3.79
N ASN A 14 5.13 -0.84 4.40
CA ASN A 14 6.57 -0.82 4.11
C ASN A 14 6.87 -0.54 2.62
N LEU A 15 6.11 0.39 2.04
CA LEU A 15 6.24 0.80 0.63
C LEU A 15 6.62 2.27 0.53
N ASN A 16 7.39 2.59 -0.50
CA ASN A 16 7.48 3.94 -1.05
C ASN A 16 6.64 4.06 -2.34
N LYS A 17 6.49 5.28 -2.87
CA LYS A 17 5.69 5.54 -4.08
C LYS A 17 6.19 4.78 -5.32
N LYS A 18 7.50 4.53 -5.45
CA LYS A 18 8.08 3.78 -6.56
C LYS A 18 7.72 2.29 -6.46
N GLN A 19 7.87 1.70 -5.27
CA GLN A 19 7.45 0.33 -5.03
C GLN A 19 5.95 0.15 -5.24
N LEU A 20 5.12 1.13 -4.84
CA LEU A 20 3.69 1.11 -5.16
C LEU A 20 3.45 1.12 -6.67
N ALA A 21 4.22 1.89 -7.45
CA ALA A 21 4.15 1.89 -8.92
C ALA A 21 4.44 0.50 -9.47
N ASP A 22 5.54 -0.10 -9.02
CA ASP A 22 6.01 -1.40 -9.49
C ASP A 22 4.97 -2.52 -9.21
N ILE A 23 4.37 -2.56 -8.02
CA ILE A 23 3.41 -3.62 -7.67
C ILE A 23 2.00 -3.40 -8.24
N SER A 24 1.60 -2.15 -8.49
CA SER A 24 0.25 -1.84 -8.99
C SER A 24 0.18 -1.72 -10.51
N GLY A 25 1.34 -1.61 -11.18
CA GLY A 25 1.42 -1.29 -12.61
C GLY A 25 1.02 0.15 -12.94
N ILE A 26 0.70 0.98 -11.94
CA ILE A 26 0.37 2.39 -12.15
C ILE A 26 1.69 3.15 -12.36
N PRO A 27 1.85 3.95 -13.43
CA PRO A 27 3.07 4.70 -13.67
C PRO A 27 3.46 5.57 -12.47
N TYR A 28 4.74 5.54 -12.10
CA TYR A 28 5.26 6.36 -11.00
C TYR A 28 4.90 7.86 -11.10
N PRO A 29 4.97 8.51 -12.28
CA PRO A 29 4.53 9.90 -12.42
C PRO A 29 3.08 10.13 -11.98
N THR A 30 2.18 9.19 -12.27
CA THR A 30 0.77 9.24 -11.87
C THR A 30 0.62 9.15 -10.35
N ILE A 31 1.30 8.20 -9.71
CA ILE A 31 1.29 8.08 -8.23
C ILE A 31 1.91 9.32 -7.59
N ASN A 32 2.96 9.87 -8.20
CA ASN A 32 3.64 11.03 -7.65
C ASN A 32 2.76 12.28 -7.68
N ALA A 33 1.93 12.43 -8.71
CA ALA A 33 0.96 13.52 -8.87
C ALA A 33 -0.24 13.47 -7.89
N TRP A 34 -0.48 12.33 -7.24
CA TRP A 34 -1.60 12.18 -6.32
C TRP A 34 -1.49 13.10 -5.10
N GLY A 35 -2.62 13.74 -4.76
CA GLY A 35 -2.70 14.71 -3.67
C GLY A 35 -2.04 16.06 -3.98
N SER A 36 -1.62 16.28 -5.23
CA SER A 36 -1.15 17.58 -5.73
C SER A 36 -1.99 18.00 -6.93
N THR A 37 -1.69 17.48 -8.12
CA THR A 37 -2.40 17.83 -9.37
C THR A 37 -3.48 16.81 -9.73
N THR A 38 -3.47 15.64 -9.10
CA THR A 38 -4.45 14.57 -9.32
C THR A 38 -5.04 14.13 -7.99
N SER A 39 -6.36 13.96 -7.93
CA SER A 39 -7.01 13.38 -6.76
C SER A 39 -6.56 11.94 -6.55
N TYR A 40 -6.51 11.50 -5.29
CA TYR A 40 -6.28 10.09 -5.00
C TYR A 40 -7.41 9.23 -5.59
N PRO A 41 -7.10 8.09 -6.25
CA PRO A 41 -8.12 7.16 -6.70
C PRO A 41 -8.98 6.69 -5.51
N PRO A 42 -10.30 6.52 -5.68
CA PRO A 42 -11.19 6.18 -4.57
C PRO A 42 -10.85 4.82 -3.93
N TYR A 43 -10.28 3.89 -4.70
CA TYR A 43 -9.93 2.54 -4.24
C TYR A 43 -8.56 2.44 -3.55
N ILE A 44 -7.71 3.48 -3.59
CA ILE A 44 -6.31 3.31 -3.18
C ILE A 44 -6.16 3.01 -1.67
N ALA A 45 -7.06 3.56 -0.85
CA ALA A 45 -7.09 3.25 0.58
C ALA A 45 -7.45 1.78 0.80
N PHE A 46 -8.50 1.29 0.13
CA PHE A 46 -8.90 -0.12 0.17
C PHE A 46 -7.77 -1.05 -0.28
N LEU A 47 -7.05 -0.71 -1.35
CA LEU A 47 -5.92 -1.49 -1.85
C LEU A 47 -4.80 -1.60 -0.81
N LEU A 48 -4.35 -0.47 -0.26
CA LEU A 48 -3.25 -0.46 0.73
C LEU A 48 -3.65 -1.15 2.03
N GLU A 49 -4.88 -0.98 2.50
CA GLU A 49 -5.37 -1.64 3.71
C GLU A 49 -5.43 -3.16 3.55
N ASN A 50 -5.86 -3.67 2.38
CA ASN A 50 -5.87 -5.11 2.11
C ASN A 50 -4.46 -5.67 1.91
N TYR A 51 -3.56 -4.91 1.29
CA TYR A 51 -2.16 -5.29 1.18
C TYR A 51 -1.52 -5.46 2.58
N ILE A 52 -1.75 -4.51 3.49
CA ILE A 52 -1.29 -4.60 4.88
C ILE A 52 -1.91 -5.82 5.60
N LYS A 53 -3.20 -6.09 5.39
CA LYS A 53 -3.87 -7.27 5.96
C LYS A 53 -3.26 -8.57 5.44
N ALA A 54 -2.98 -8.67 4.14
CA ALA A 54 -2.33 -9.83 3.54
C ALA A 54 -0.94 -10.07 4.13
N GLN A 55 -0.11 -9.03 4.25
CA GLN A 55 1.21 -9.14 4.90
C GLN A 55 1.14 -9.65 6.34
N LYS A 56 0.12 -9.25 7.11
CA LYS A 56 -0.09 -9.76 8.47
C LYS A 56 -0.51 -11.22 8.46
N TYR A 57 -1.38 -11.60 7.53
CA TYR A 57 -1.81 -12.99 7.39
C TYR A 57 -0.64 -13.91 7.04
N ASP A 58 0.22 -13.51 6.09
CA ASP A 58 1.40 -14.29 5.72
C ASP A 58 2.34 -14.50 6.93
N LYS A 59 2.58 -13.45 7.72
CA LYS A 59 3.36 -13.56 8.96
C LYS A 59 2.75 -14.54 9.98
N ILE A 60 1.43 -14.48 10.16
CA ILE A 60 0.74 -15.40 11.08
C ILE A 60 0.82 -16.84 10.57
N LYS A 61 0.65 -17.03 9.25
CA LYS A 61 0.74 -18.33 8.60
C LYS A 61 2.13 -18.94 8.78
N ASP A 62 3.19 -18.14 8.64
CA ASP A 62 4.56 -18.60 8.83
C ASP A 62 4.84 -19.00 10.29
N LEU A 63 4.36 -18.21 11.26
CA LEU A 63 4.47 -18.57 12.68
C LEU A 63 3.77 -19.90 13.02
N ILE A 64 2.56 -20.12 12.49
CA ILE A 64 1.80 -21.35 12.76
C ILE A 64 2.40 -22.58 12.05
N LYS A 65 3.01 -22.39 10.88
CA LYS A 65 3.66 -23.50 10.13
C LYS A 65 4.88 -24.06 10.85
N ASP A 66 5.57 -23.24 11.64
CA ASP A 66 6.71 -23.69 12.44
C ASP A 66 6.25 -24.44 13.72
N ASP A 67 4.97 -24.31 14.09
CA ASP A 67 4.35 -24.91 15.29
C ASP A 67 3.58 -26.23 15.02
N LEU A 68 3.54 -26.72 13.78
CA LEU A 68 2.89 -27.97 13.34
C LEU A 68 3.89 -28.99 12.80
#